data_AF-A0A537GSU9-F1
#
_entry.id   AF-A0A537GSU9-F1
#
_cell.length_a   1.000
_cell.length_b   1.000
_cell.length_c   1.000
_cell.angle_alpha   90.00
_cell.angle_beta   90.00
_cell.angle_gamma   90.00
#
_symmetry.space_group_name_H-M   'P 1'
#
loop_
_entity.id
_entity.type
_entity.pdbx_description
1 polymer ?
#
loop_
_entity_poly.entity_id
_entity_poly.type
_entity_poly.pdbx_seq_one_letter_code
_entity_poly.pdbx_strand_id
1 'polypeptide(L)'
;MEVAEASGLYSAVSREVARALELELARMSEAHGVNYDEVLELCRDSRISLTERSNPILERESIGTSIALSSSQRRNGPRLVRAAHSINEEYQSQIVDMIRRALSHCGYPFRRSRVAILGTDGLLKNPWSKPESLPIIESLRKRGARTSLYPGETGSQPWAQMVGDHARVESSLLRAVAKANCTVIALPKSSATELDPDQLAAEMNRPGAICDLTRVLEASNVEKAGLFYTTIGRGTFNT
;
A
#
# COMPACT_ATOMS: atom_id res chain seq x y z
N MET A 1 -23.27 -25.93 4.48
CA MET A 1 -21.93 -25.39 4.74
C MET A 1 -21.27 -26.35 5.71
N GLU A 2 -20.27 -27.06 5.22
CA GLU A 2 -19.44 -27.94 6.04
C GLU A 2 -18.47 -27.12 6.90
N VAL A 3 -17.94 -27.71 7.98
CA VAL A 3 -17.05 -27.00 8.93
C VAL A 3 -15.80 -26.46 8.24
N ALA A 4 -15.24 -27.19 7.27
CA ALA A 4 -14.10 -26.73 6.49
C ALA A 4 -14.42 -25.50 5.63
N GLU A 5 -15.60 -25.49 4.98
CA GLU A 5 -16.07 -24.34 4.19
C GLU A 5 -16.32 -23.11 5.07
N ALA A 6 -16.92 -23.34 6.24
CA ALA A 6 -17.17 -22.29 7.23
C ALA A 6 -15.86 -21.65 7.71
N SER A 7 -14.84 -22.49 8.00
CA SER A 7 -13.52 -22.02 8.42
C SER A 7 -12.85 -21.12 7.38
N GLY A 8 -12.90 -21.51 6.10
CA GLY A 8 -12.35 -20.70 5.01
C GLY A 8 -13.08 -19.36 4.84
N LEU A 9 -14.40 -19.37 4.94
CA LEU A 9 -15.22 -18.16 4.87
C LEU A 9 -14.97 -17.21 6.06
N TYR A 10 -14.95 -17.75 7.28
CA TYR A 10 -14.75 -16.95 8.50
C TYR A 10 -13.34 -16.39 8.60
N SER A 11 -12.33 -17.13 8.13
CA SER A 11 -10.96 -16.62 8.04
C SER A 11 -10.88 -15.43 7.09
N ALA A 12 -11.52 -15.52 5.91
CA ALA A 12 -11.58 -14.41 4.95
C ALA A 12 -12.28 -13.17 5.53
N VAL A 13 -13.44 -13.37 6.18
CA VAL A 13 -14.18 -12.31 6.87
C VAL A 13 -13.35 -11.66 7.98
N SER A 14 -12.68 -12.47 8.80
CA SER A 14 -11.90 -11.96 9.93
C SER A 14 -10.73 -11.11 9.45
N ARG A 15 -10.05 -11.51 8.37
CA ARG A 15 -8.97 -10.73 7.76
C ARG A 15 -9.48 -9.41 7.14
N GLU A 16 -10.62 -9.43 6.47
CA GLU A 16 -11.25 -8.23 5.91
C GLU A 16 -11.54 -7.18 7.00
N VAL A 17 -12.10 -7.63 8.12
CA VAL A 17 -12.41 -6.79 9.28
C VAL A 17 -11.15 -6.31 10.00
N ALA A 18 -10.17 -7.19 10.23
CA ALA A 18 -8.91 -6.84 10.88
C ALA A 18 -8.17 -5.74 10.12
N ARG A 19 -8.11 -5.86 8.78
CA ARG A 19 -7.49 -4.84 7.93
C ARG A 19 -8.19 -3.50 8.02
N ALA A 20 -9.52 -3.48 7.93
CA ALA A 20 -10.28 -2.24 8.02
C ALA A 20 -10.06 -1.55 9.37
N LEU A 21 -10.03 -2.32 10.46
CA LEU A 21 -9.71 -1.82 11.79
C LEU A 21 -8.30 -1.22 11.85
N GLU A 22 -7.28 -1.92 11.32
CA GLU A 22 -5.91 -1.41 11.28
C GLU A 22 -5.80 -0.09 10.50
N LEU A 23 -6.51 0.03 9.36
CA LEU A 23 -6.56 1.28 8.58
C LEU A 23 -7.22 2.41 9.36
N GLU A 24 -8.33 2.15 10.05
CA GLU A 24 -8.99 3.18 10.87
C GLU A 24 -8.11 3.61 12.05
N LEU A 25 -7.49 2.67 12.76
CA LEU A 25 -6.60 2.98 13.88
C LEU A 25 -5.35 3.74 13.41
N ALA A 26 -4.79 3.39 12.25
CA ALA A 26 -3.72 4.14 11.62
C ALA A 26 -4.15 5.58 11.31
N ARG A 27 -5.33 5.77 10.70
CA ARG A 27 -5.89 7.10 10.39
C ARG A 27 -6.18 7.92 11.66
N MET A 28 -6.67 7.27 12.71
CA MET A 28 -6.86 7.90 14.02
C MET A 28 -5.52 8.33 14.61
N SER A 29 -4.49 7.50 14.50
CA SER A 29 -3.14 7.83 14.98
C SER A 29 -2.58 9.05 14.25
N GLU A 30 -2.68 9.09 12.91
CA GLU A 30 -2.30 10.25 12.10
C GLU A 30 -3.00 11.54 12.55
N ALA A 31 -4.31 11.48 12.79
CA ALA A 31 -5.11 12.63 13.21
C ALA A 31 -4.71 13.18 14.60
N HIS A 32 -4.12 12.34 15.46
CA HIS A 32 -3.61 12.74 16.77
C HIS A 32 -2.11 13.02 16.78
N GLY A 33 -1.43 12.97 15.62
CA GLY A 33 0.02 13.14 15.53
C GLY A 33 0.80 11.98 16.17
N VAL A 34 0.17 10.81 16.34
CA VAL A 34 0.77 9.62 16.92
C VAL A 34 1.22 8.67 15.81
N ASN A 35 2.37 8.03 16.01
CA ASN A 35 2.84 6.98 15.13
C ASN A 35 2.17 5.65 15.48
N TYR A 36 1.35 5.11 14.59
CA TYR A 36 0.63 3.85 14.81
C TYR A 36 1.57 2.67 15.06
N ASP A 37 2.77 2.68 14.49
CA ASP A 37 3.75 1.60 14.74
C ASP A 37 4.23 1.58 16.20
N GLU A 38 4.41 2.74 16.82
CA GLU A 38 4.76 2.85 18.24
C GLU A 38 3.60 2.37 19.13
N VAL A 39 2.36 2.66 18.74
CA VAL A 39 1.17 2.14 19.43
C VAL A 39 1.13 0.62 19.37
N LEU A 40 1.36 0.03 18.19
CA LEU A 40 1.41 -1.42 18.04
C LEU A 40 2.50 -2.05 18.90
N GLU A 41 3.67 -1.42 18.96
CA GLU A 41 4.79 -1.91 19.77
C GLU A 41 4.45 -1.91 21.27
N LEU A 42 3.83 -0.85 21.79
CA LEU A 42 3.34 -0.79 23.17
C LEU A 42 2.19 -1.77 23.45
N CYS A 43 1.34 -2.04 22.45
CA CYS A 43 0.25 -3.00 22.60
C CYS A 43 0.75 -4.46 22.62
N ARG A 44 1.91 -4.78 22.03
CA ARG A 44 2.48 -6.14 22.11
C ARG A 44 2.77 -6.58 23.54
N ASP A 45 3.10 -5.63 24.41
CA ASP A 45 3.34 -5.87 25.84
C ASP A 45 2.03 -6.02 26.63
N SER A 46 0.89 -5.74 26.01
CA SER A 46 -0.44 -5.87 26.60
C SER A 46 -1.12 -7.19 26.17
N ARG A 47 -2.10 -7.68 26.94
CA ARG A 47 -2.89 -8.87 26.57
C ARG A 47 -3.84 -8.64 25.38
N ILE A 48 -3.76 -7.48 24.73
CA ILE A 48 -4.56 -7.14 23.54
C ILE A 48 -3.74 -7.59 22.33
N SER A 49 -4.11 -8.73 21.76
CA SER A 49 -3.58 -9.16 20.46
C SER A 49 -4.26 -8.34 19.37
N LEU A 50 -3.82 -7.09 19.17
CA LEU A 50 -3.96 -6.47 17.84
C LEU A 50 -3.26 -7.45 16.90
N THR A 51 -3.97 -7.92 15.87
CA THR A 51 -3.48 -8.92 14.92
C THR A 51 -2.05 -8.59 14.52
N GLU A 52 -1.15 -9.59 14.59
CA GLU A 52 0.24 -9.45 14.15
C GLU A 52 0.23 -8.73 12.81
N ARG A 53 0.75 -7.49 12.78
CA ARG A 53 0.83 -6.58 11.62
C ARG A 53 0.31 -7.26 10.37
N SER A 54 -1.01 -7.20 10.14
CA SER A 54 -1.44 -7.49 8.79
C SER A 54 -0.79 -6.38 8.00
N ASN A 55 0.06 -6.74 7.04
CA ASN A 55 0.48 -5.75 6.06
C ASN A 55 -0.85 -5.08 5.63
N PRO A 56 -1.03 -3.75 5.63
CA PRO A 56 -2.32 -3.11 5.24
C PRO A 56 -2.67 -3.36 3.76
N ILE A 57 -1.89 -4.23 3.15
CA ILE A 57 -1.70 -4.70 1.82
C ILE A 57 -2.43 -6.03 1.72
N LEU A 58 -3.40 -6.03 0.82
CA LEU A 58 -4.30 -7.14 0.55
C LEU A 58 -3.50 -8.44 0.34
N GLU A 59 -3.45 -9.30 1.36
CA GLU A 59 -3.20 -10.72 1.12
C GLU A 59 -4.26 -11.18 0.13
N ARG A 60 -3.81 -11.70 -1.02
CA ARG A 60 -4.62 -12.17 -2.15
C ARG A 60 -6.10 -12.38 -1.80
N GLU A 61 -6.98 -11.62 -2.45
CA GLU A 61 -8.44 -11.82 -2.33
C GLU A 61 -8.74 -13.31 -2.49
N SER A 62 -9.24 -13.93 -1.43
CA SER A 62 -9.63 -15.32 -1.47
C SER A 62 -11.05 -15.41 -2.03
N ILE A 63 -11.38 -16.54 -2.66
CA ILE A 63 -12.77 -16.84 -3.07
C ILE A 63 -13.73 -16.66 -1.87
N GLY A 64 -13.28 -16.98 -0.65
CA GLY A 64 -14.02 -16.75 0.59
C GLY A 64 -14.36 -15.27 0.83
N THR A 65 -13.50 -14.34 0.45
CA THR A 65 -13.75 -12.89 0.57
C THR A 65 -14.88 -12.47 -0.37
N SER A 66 -14.84 -12.89 -1.64
CA SER A 66 -15.90 -12.59 -2.61
C SER A 66 -17.26 -13.20 -2.20
N ILE A 67 -17.25 -14.44 -1.67
CA ILE A 67 -18.45 -15.09 -1.15
C ILE A 67 -19.00 -14.31 0.05
N ALA A 68 -18.15 -13.94 1.02
CA ALA A 68 -18.53 -13.14 2.18
C ALA A 68 -19.16 -11.81 1.77
N LEU A 69 -18.54 -11.10 0.82
CA LEU A 69 -19.04 -9.83 0.31
C LEU A 69 -20.40 -9.98 -0.37
N SER A 70 -20.57 -10.98 -1.24
CA SER A 70 -21.86 -11.25 -1.89
C SER A 70 -22.99 -11.55 -0.90
N SER A 71 -22.65 -12.21 0.22
CA SER A 71 -23.60 -12.46 1.31
C SER A 71 -23.89 -11.20 2.15
N SER A 72 -22.89 -10.32 2.32
CA SER A 72 -22.98 -9.09 3.11
C SER A 72 -23.81 -7.99 2.42
N GLN A 73 -23.84 -7.97 1.08
CA GLN A 73 -24.65 -7.02 0.31
C GLN A 73 -26.16 -7.32 0.36
N ARG A 74 -26.56 -8.50 0.88
CA ARG A 74 -27.97 -8.80 1.15
C ARG A 74 -28.48 -7.95 2.31
N ARG A 75 -29.78 -7.63 2.32
CA ARG A 75 -30.43 -6.77 3.35
C ARG A 75 -30.17 -7.22 4.79
N ASN A 76 -29.91 -8.51 5.00
CA ASN A 76 -29.62 -9.14 6.30
C ASN A 76 -28.17 -9.65 6.44
N GLY A 77 -27.25 -9.17 5.60
CA GLY A 77 -25.85 -9.56 5.66
C GLY A 77 -25.11 -9.01 6.90
N PRO A 78 -23.93 -9.55 7.25
CA PRO A 78 -23.16 -9.08 8.40
C PRO A 78 -22.76 -7.60 8.23
N ARG A 79 -23.26 -6.73 9.09
CA ARG A 79 -23.05 -5.27 8.98
C ARG A 79 -21.58 -4.88 9.08
N LEU A 80 -20.83 -5.55 9.94
CA LEU A 80 -19.40 -5.30 10.16
C LEU A 80 -18.57 -5.57 8.90
N VAL A 81 -18.88 -6.65 8.17
CA VAL A 81 -18.18 -7.01 6.93
C VAL A 81 -18.39 -5.96 5.85
N ARG A 82 -19.62 -5.44 5.73
CA ARG A 82 -19.92 -4.37 4.77
C ARG A 82 -19.22 -3.05 5.12
N ALA A 83 -19.15 -2.70 6.40
CA ALA A 83 -18.40 -1.52 6.84
C ALA A 83 -16.90 -1.68 6.57
N ALA A 84 -16.32 -2.84 6.94
CA ALA A 84 -14.93 -3.17 6.69
C ALA A 84 -14.58 -3.09 5.19
N HIS A 85 -15.45 -3.63 4.34
CA HIS A 85 -15.27 -3.55 2.88
C HIS A 85 -15.21 -2.12 2.37
N SER A 86 -16.12 -1.25 2.82
CA SER A 86 -16.12 0.17 2.43
C SER A 86 -14.80 0.85 2.82
N ILE A 87 -14.30 0.60 4.02
CA ILE A 87 -13.02 1.15 4.51
C ILE A 87 -11.85 0.63 3.65
N ASN A 88 -11.84 -0.67 3.35
CA ASN A 88 -10.79 -1.28 2.54
C ASN A 88 -10.80 -0.78 1.08
N GLU A 89 -11.97 -0.47 0.50
CA GLU A 89 -12.05 0.14 -0.83
C GLU A 89 -11.47 1.56 -0.86
N GLU A 90 -11.62 2.33 0.21
CA GLU A 90 -11.03 3.67 0.35
C GLU A 90 -9.49 3.65 0.44
N TYR A 91 -8.87 2.50 0.72
CA TYR A 91 -7.41 2.37 0.85
C TYR A 91 -6.64 2.91 -0.36
N GLN A 92 -7.15 2.66 -1.57
CA GLN A 92 -6.50 3.14 -2.81
C GLN A 92 -6.47 4.67 -2.86
N SER A 93 -7.55 5.34 -2.45
CA SER A 93 -7.57 6.80 -2.36
C SER A 93 -6.62 7.33 -1.29
N GLN A 94 -6.49 6.63 -0.16
CA GLN A 94 -5.56 7.01 0.91
C GLN A 94 -4.10 6.98 0.44
N ILE A 95 -3.71 5.96 -0.33
CA ILE A 95 -2.36 5.90 -0.93
C ILE A 95 -2.13 7.09 -1.87
N VAL A 96 -3.09 7.40 -2.75
CA VAL A 96 -2.97 8.52 -3.69
C VAL A 96 -2.87 9.87 -2.96
N ASP A 97 -3.60 10.03 -1.85
CA ASP A 97 -3.50 11.23 -1.02
C ASP A 97 -2.18 11.31 -0.24
N MET A 98 -1.64 10.19 0.23
CA MET A 98 -0.31 10.15 0.82
C MET A 98 0.77 10.57 -0.19
N ILE A 99 0.72 10.05 -1.43
CA ILE A 99 1.62 10.46 -2.52
C ILE A 99 1.48 11.96 -2.81
N ARG A 100 0.25 12.48 -2.83
CA ARG A 100 -0.01 13.92 -3.03
C ARG A 100 0.64 14.76 -1.94
N ARG A 101 0.49 14.37 -0.66
CA ARG A 101 1.10 15.09 0.48
C ARG A 101 2.63 15.02 0.40
N ALA A 102 3.20 13.86 0.11
CA ALA A 102 4.63 13.66 -0.05
C ALA A 102 5.23 14.53 -1.17
N LEU A 103 4.60 14.53 -2.36
CA LEU A 103 5.01 15.39 -3.47
C LEU A 103 4.93 16.87 -3.12
N SER A 104 3.84 17.29 -2.46
CA SER A 104 3.66 18.68 -2.02
C SER A 104 4.72 19.10 -1.00
N HIS A 105 5.09 18.21 -0.08
CA HIS A 105 6.15 18.44 0.90
C HIS A 105 7.51 18.64 0.20
N CYS A 106 7.76 17.88 -0.87
CA CYS A 106 8.94 18.06 -1.73
C CYS A 106 8.81 19.22 -2.75
N GLY A 107 7.76 20.04 -2.69
CA GLY A 107 7.57 21.19 -3.58
C GLY A 107 7.22 20.84 -5.04
N TYR A 108 6.78 19.60 -5.31
CA TYR A 108 6.35 19.20 -6.64
C TYR A 108 4.82 19.24 -6.81
N PRO A 109 4.31 19.72 -7.95
CA PRO A 109 2.92 19.53 -8.30
C PRO A 109 2.64 18.06 -8.61
N PHE A 110 1.42 17.57 -8.34
CA PHE A 110 1.06 16.19 -8.69
C PHE A 110 1.21 15.93 -10.20
N ARG A 111 0.74 16.89 -11.02
CA ARG A 111 0.81 16.81 -12.48
C ARG A 111 2.27 16.86 -12.94
N ARG A 112 2.66 15.95 -13.84
CA ARG A 112 4.00 15.74 -14.40
C ARG A 112 5.06 15.23 -13.42
N SER A 113 4.75 15.08 -12.14
CA SER A 113 5.65 14.41 -11.20
C SER A 113 5.89 12.96 -11.61
N ARG A 114 7.13 12.51 -11.39
CA ARG A 114 7.54 11.13 -11.63
C ARG A 114 7.32 10.33 -10.36
N VAL A 115 6.45 9.33 -10.45
CA VAL A 115 6.13 8.43 -9.34
C VAL A 115 6.62 7.04 -9.71
N ALA A 116 7.58 6.51 -8.95
CA ALA A 116 8.01 5.14 -9.08
C ALA A 116 7.17 4.23 -8.18
N ILE A 117 6.81 3.05 -8.64
CA ILE A 117 6.18 2.00 -7.83
C ILE A 117 7.10 0.80 -7.84
N LEU A 118 7.52 0.37 -6.65
CA LEU A 118 8.36 -0.80 -6.43
C LEU A 118 7.50 -1.89 -5.80
N GLY A 119 7.30 -2.99 -6.53
CA GLY A 119 6.43 -4.08 -6.14
C GLY A 119 4.96 -3.81 -6.44
N THR A 120 4.15 -4.85 -6.28
CA THR A 120 2.69 -4.82 -6.50
C THR A 120 1.92 -5.45 -5.35
N ASP A 121 2.60 -5.74 -4.24
CA ASP A 121 2.00 -6.38 -3.09
C ASP A 121 0.82 -5.54 -2.61
N GLY A 122 -0.34 -6.18 -2.48
CA GLY A 122 -1.62 -5.57 -2.08
C GLY A 122 -2.10 -4.34 -2.87
N LEU A 123 -1.51 -4.06 -4.02
CA LEU A 123 -2.01 -3.07 -4.98
C LEU A 123 -2.97 -3.70 -6.01
N LEU A 124 -2.93 -5.02 -6.17
CA LEU A 124 -3.88 -5.78 -6.98
C LEU A 124 -5.13 -6.11 -6.18
N LYS A 125 -6.31 -5.89 -6.76
CA LYS A 125 -7.59 -6.36 -6.18
C LYS A 125 -7.68 -7.88 -6.27
N ASN A 126 -7.53 -8.43 -7.49
CA ASN A 126 -7.57 -9.86 -7.73
C ASN A 126 -6.38 -10.31 -8.60
N PRO A 127 -5.39 -11.04 -8.06
CA PRO A 127 -4.24 -11.49 -8.83
C PRO A 127 -4.54 -12.68 -9.76
N TRP A 128 -5.73 -13.27 -9.68
CA TRP A 128 -6.16 -14.43 -10.47
C TRP A 128 -7.14 -14.09 -11.60
N SER A 129 -7.56 -12.82 -11.71
CA SER A 129 -8.44 -12.35 -12.79
C SER A 129 -7.67 -12.07 -14.08
N LYS A 130 -8.40 -11.66 -15.12
CA LYS A 130 -7.80 -11.15 -16.37
C LYS A 130 -6.76 -10.05 -16.05
N PRO A 131 -5.78 -9.83 -16.95
CA PRO A 131 -4.83 -8.72 -16.84
C PRO A 131 -5.59 -7.39 -16.68
N GLU A 132 -5.65 -6.88 -15.44
CA GLU A 132 -6.30 -5.61 -15.12
C GLU A 132 -5.24 -4.60 -14.67
N SER A 133 -5.42 -3.34 -15.08
CA SER A 133 -4.54 -2.26 -14.68
C SER A 133 -4.66 -2.02 -13.17
N LEU A 134 -3.53 -1.73 -12.50
CA LEU A 134 -3.54 -1.40 -11.08
C LEU A 134 -4.34 -0.10 -10.86
N PRO A 135 -5.37 -0.09 -9.98
CA PRO A 135 -6.21 1.09 -9.74
C PRO A 135 -5.42 2.35 -9.36
N ILE A 136 -4.30 2.17 -8.65
CA ILE A 136 -3.37 3.25 -8.31
C ILE A 136 -2.73 3.86 -9.57
N ILE A 137 -2.27 3.05 -10.53
CA ILE A 137 -1.64 3.55 -11.77
C ILE A 137 -2.64 4.39 -12.57
N GLU A 138 -3.88 3.93 -12.68
CA GLU A 138 -4.94 4.68 -13.35
C GLU A 138 -5.25 6.00 -12.63
N SER A 139 -5.24 6.01 -11.29
CA SER A 139 -5.44 7.21 -10.48
C SER A 139 -4.30 8.22 -10.63
N LEU A 140 -3.06 7.75 -10.67
CA LEU A 140 -1.87 8.55 -10.94
C LEU A 140 -1.93 9.18 -12.34
N ARG A 141 -2.31 8.39 -13.35
CA ARG A 141 -2.49 8.83 -14.73
C ARG A 141 -3.55 9.92 -14.87
N LYS A 142 -4.74 9.71 -14.28
CA LYS A 142 -5.84 10.70 -14.31
C LYS A 142 -5.42 12.06 -13.74
N ARG A 143 -4.49 12.06 -12.77
CA ARG A 143 -3.92 13.27 -12.16
C ARG A 143 -2.66 13.78 -12.89
N GLY A 144 -2.26 13.13 -13.98
CA GLY A 144 -1.19 13.56 -14.88
C GLY A 144 0.22 13.25 -14.39
N ALA A 145 0.39 12.34 -13.42
CA ALA A 145 1.71 11.85 -13.02
C ALA A 145 2.30 10.93 -14.11
N ARG A 146 3.64 10.83 -14.12
CA ARG A 146 4.38 9.87 -14.96
C ARG A 146 4.81 8.71 -14.09
N THR A 147 4.35 7.51 -14.41
CA THR A 147 4.56 6.35 -13.55
C THR A 147 5.60 5.40 -14.14
N SER A 148 6.53 4.94 -13.31
CA SER A 148 7.39 3.77 -13.57
C SER A 148 7.02 2.67 -12.60
N LEU A 149 7.05 1.42 -13.07
CA LEU A 149 6.73 0.23 -12.27
C LEU A 149 7.89 -0.75 -12.36
N TYR A 150 8.45 -1.12 -11.22
CA TYR A 150 9.23 -2.34 -11.08
C TYR A 150 8.36 -3.34 -10.31
N PRO A 151 7.84 -4.40 -10.94
CA PRO A 151 6.86 -5.28 -10.31
C PRO A 151 7.47 -6.21 -9.24
N GLY A 152 8.79 -6.31 -9.15
CA GLY A 152 9.50 -7.29 -8.34
C GLY A 152 9.86 -8.56 -9.13
N GLU A 153 10.67 -9.43 -8.52
CA GLU A 153 11.16 -10.67 -9.14
C GLU A 153 10.07 -11.74 -9.32
N THR A 154 9.00 -11.65 -8.54
CA THR A 154 7.95 -12.66 -8.43
C THR A 154 6.71 -12.27 -9.24
N GLY A 155 6.78 -12.34 -10.57
CA GLY A 155 5.58 -12.19 -11.38
C GLY A 155 5.75 -12.56 -12.86
N SER A 156 5.17 -13.69 -13.26
CA SER A 156 4.95 -14.09 -14.66
C SER A 156 3.80 -13.33 -15.34
N GLN A 157 3.31 -12.25 -14.73
CA GLN A 157 2.22 -11.44 -15.26
C GLN A 157 2.70 -10.63 -16.47
N PRO A 158 1.85 -10.42 -17.50
CA PRO A 158 2.18 -9.59 -18.64
C PRO A 158 2.06 -8.10 -18.26
N TRP A 159 2.92 -7.63 -17.35
CA TRP A 159 2.81 -6.29 -16.74
C TRP A 159 2.72 -5.17 -17.77
N ALA A 160 3.50 -5.24 -18.84
CA ALA A 160 3.45 -4.27 -19.94
C ALA A 160 2.06 -4.22 -20.61
N GLN A 161 1.38 -5.37 -20.74
CA GLN A 161 0.01 -5.44 -21.25
C GLN A 161 -1.00 -4.89 -20.23
N MET A 162 -0.80 -5.19 -18.94
CA MET A 162 -1.70 -4.74 -17.86
C MET A 162 -1.69 -3.23 -17.67
N VAL A 163 -0.51 -2.62 -17.70
CA VAL A 163 -0.37 -1.17 -17.49
C VAL A 163 -0.44 -0.36 -18.78
N GLY A 164 -0.14 -0.99 -19.93
CA GLY A 164 -0.11 -0.31 -21.23
C GLY A 164 0.73 0.97 -21.19
N ASP A 165 0.22 2.03 -21.81
CA ASP A 165 0.89 3.33 -21.84
C ASP A 165 0.73 4.14 -20.54
N HIS A 166 0.12 3.57 -19.49
CA HIS A 166 -0.15 4.27 -18.22
C HIS A 166 1.04 4.26 -17.28
N ALA A 167 1.95 3.30 -17.44
CA ALA A 167 3.20 3.24 -16.71
C ALA A 167 4.29 2.58 -17.56
N ARG A 168 5.54 2.97 -17.33
CA ARG A 168 6.70 2.30 -17.91
C ARG A 168 7.11 1.14 -17.00
N VAL A 169 7.06 -0.10 -17.49
CA VAL A 169 7.55 -1.26 -16.75
C VAL A 169 9.06 -1.32 -16.90
N GLU A 170 9.78 -1.33 -15.79
CA GLU A 170 11.23 -1.33 -15.73
C GLU A 170 11.78 -2.69 -15.32
N SER A 171 12.95 -3.02 -15.87
CA SER A 171 13.63 -4.30 -15.64
C SER A 171 14.40 -4.35 -14.32
N SER A 172 14.59 -3.22 -13.65
CA SER A 172 15.29 -3.15 -12.36
C SER A 172 14.73 -2.03 -11.49
N LEU A 173 14.96 -2.17 -10.18
CA LEU A 173 14.54 -1.23 -9.16
C LEU A 173 15.14 0.16 -9.38
N LEU A 174 16.46 0.25 -9.60
CA LEU A 174 17.14 1.53 -9.83
C LEU A 174 16.62 2.26 -11.08
N ARG A 175 16.28 1.53 -12.15
CA ARG A 175 15.65 2.13 -13.35
C ARG A 175 14.26 2.69 -13.05
N ALA A 176 13.48 2.01 -12.21
CA ALA A 176 12.17 2.52 -11.81
C ALA A 176 12.27 3.80 -11.00
N VAL A 177 13.22 3.92 -10.08
CA VAL A 177 13.37 5.11 -9.24
C VAL A 177 14.17 6.24 -9.88
N ALA A 178 14.81 6.00 -11.03
CA ALA A 178 15.62 6.98 -11.72
C ALA A 178 14.84 8.29 -11.98
N LYS A 179 15.30 9.37 -11.35
CA LYS A 179 14.69 10.71 -11.36
C LYS A 179 13.25 10.73 -10.85
N ALA A 180 12.83 9.78 -10.02
CA ALA A 180 11.52 9.81 -9.39
C ALA A 180 11.47 10.97 -8.37
N ASN A 181 10.33 11.65 -8.29
CA ASN A 181 10.05 12.64 -7.26
C ASN A 181 9.49 11.97 -6.00
N CYS A 182 8.75 10.87 -6.19
CA CYS A 182 8.19 10.05 -5.13
C CYS A 182 8.30 8.58 -5.52
N THR A 183 8.68 7.73 -4.57
CA THR A 183 8.73 6.27 -4.74
C THR A 183 7.73 5.63 -3.77
N VAL A 184 6.84 4.80 -4.29
CA VAL A 184 5.91 3.96 -3.53
C VAL A 184 6.53 2.59 -3.37
N ILE A 185 6.66 2.11 -2.13
CA ILE A 185 7.17 0.77 -1.84
C ILE A 185 5.99 -0.13 -1.49
N ALA A 186 5.83 -1.17 -2.28
CA ALA A 186 4.83 -2.23 -2.18
C ALA A 186 5.51 -3.59 -2.42
N LEU A 187 6.69 -3.79 -1.82
CA LEU A 187 7.46 -5.03 -1.84
C LEU A 187 7.39 -5.73 -0.48
N PRO A 188 7.14 -7.06 -0.44
CA PRO A 188 7.20 -7.80 0.80
C PRO A 188 8.62 -7.78 1.36
N LYS A 189 8.76 -7.92 2.69
CA LYS A 189 10.06 -7.87 3.38
C LYS A 189 11.10 -8.83 2.80
N SER A 190 10.67 -10.02 2.35
CA SER A 190 11.54 -11.01 1.71
C SER A 190 12.19 -10.53 0.40
N SER A 191 11.56 -9.60 -0.30
CA SER A 191 12.03 -9.05 -1.58
C SER A 191 12.58 -7.62 -1.45
N ALA A 192 12.59 -7.08 -0.23
CA ALA A 192 13.06 -5.73 0.08
C ALA A 192 14.52 -5.68 0.53
N THR A 193 15.22 -6.82 0.56
CA THR A 193 16.63 -6.91 1.01
C THR A 193 17.60 -6.09 0.15
N GLU A 194 17.21 -5.75 -1.08
CA GLU A 194 17.98 -4.93 -2.01
C GLU A 194 17.68 -3.42 -1.89
N LEU A 195 16.71 -3.02 -1.06
CA LEU A 195 16.36 -1.61 -0.88
C LEU A 195 17.37 -0.94 0.05
N ASP A 196 18.26 -0.16 -0.55
CA ASP A 196 19.20 0.69 0.18
C ASP A 196 18.80 2.18 0.06
N PRO A 197 18.50 2.88 1.17
CA PRO A 197 18.08 4.28 1.13
C PRO A 197 19.07 5.23 0.44
N ASP A 198 20.38 4.99 0.58
CA ASP A 198 21.40 5.84 -0.04
C ASP A 198 21.43 5.65 -1.57
N GLN A 199 21.31 4.41 -2.06
CA GLN A 199 21.16 4.12 -3.48
C GLN A 199 19.87 4.72 -4.05
N LEU A 200 18.75 4.60 -3.34
CA LEU A 200 17.50 5.26 -3.74
C LEU A 200 17.69 6.78 -3.85
N ALA A 201 18.31 7.40 -2.84
CA ALA A 201 18.55 8.83 -2.78
C ALA A 201 19.53 9.34 -3.85
N ALA A 202 20.42 8.48 -4.35
CA ALA A 202 21.35 8.79 -5.43
C ALA A 202 20.67 8.79 -6.81
N GLU A 203 19.69 7.90 -7.03
CA GLU A 203 18.97 7.78 -8.30
C GLU A 203 17.76 8.71 -8.41
N MET A 204 17.12 9.06 -7.30
CA MET A 204 15.93 9.90 -7.26
C MET A 204 16.22 11.40 -7.45
N ASN A 205 15.21 12.18 -7.83
CA ASN A 205 15.31 13.63 -7.79
C ASN A 205 15.35 14.12 -6.32
N ARG A 206 16.04 15.24 -6.09
CA ARG A 206 16.06 15.93 -4.80
C ARG A 206 15.34 17.30 -4.89
N PRO A 207 14.53 17.67 -3.88
CA PRO A 207 14.06 16.82 -2.78
C PRO A 207 13.27 15.61 -3.29
N GLY A 208 13.20 14.50 -2.55
CA GLY A 208 12.51 13.28 -2.99
C GLY A 208 11.81 12.59 -1.82
N ALA A 209 10.77 11.80 -2.10
CA ALA A 209 9.96 11.16 -1.07
C ALA A 209 9.81 9.65 -1.24
N ILE A 210 9.77 8.93 -0.11
CA ILE A 210 9.41 7.52 -0.01
C ILE A 210 8.04 7.40 0.68
N CYS A 211 7.11 6.75 -0.01
CA CYS A 211 5.81 6.32 0.49
C CYS A 211 5.85 4.80 0.71
N ASP A 212 6.19 4.36 1.92
CA ASP A 212 6.41 2.95 2.20
C ASP A 212 5.14 2.27 2.72
N LEU A 213 4.48 1.48 1.87
CA LEU A 213 3.25 0.77 2.23
C LEU A 213 3.52 -0.53 3.00
N THR A 214 4.71 -1.10 2.85
CA THR A 214 5.09 -2.39 3.47
C THR A 214 5.96 -2.22 4.71
N ARG A 215 6.36 -0.97 5.03
CA ARG A 215 7.22 -0.60 6.16
C ARG A 215 8.51 -1.42 6.20
N VAL A 216 9.07 -1.68 5.02
CA VAL A 216 10.32 -2.43 4.86
C VAL A 216 11.55 -1.55 5.08
N LEU A 217 11.39 -0.24 4.93
CA LEU A 217 12.44 0.74 5.24
C LEU A 217 12.23 1.37 6.61
N GLU A 218 13.33 1.60 7.30
CA GLU A 218 13.35 2.39 8.52
C GLU A 218 13.36 3.88 8.18
N ALA A 219 12.41 4.64 8.76
CA ALA A 219 12.27 6.07 8.50
C ALA A 219 13.57 6.84 8.76
N SER A 220 14.28 6.52 9.85
CA SER A 220 15.51 7.20 10.25
C SER A 220 16.61 7.07 9.19
N ASN A 221 16.71 5.93 8.51
CA ASN A 221 17.72 5.69 7.48
C ASN A 221 17.35 6.41 6.18
N VAL A 222 16.06 6.46 5.82
CA VAL A 222 15.56 7.23 4.66
C VAL A 222 15.77 8.73 4.85
N GLU A 223 15.47 9.25 6.04
CA GLU A 223 15.64 10.65 6.38
C GLU A 223 17.12 11.06 6.40
N LYS A 224 18.01 10.21 6.94
CA LYS A 224 19.47 10.41 6.89
C LYS A 224 20.02 10.45 5.45
N ALA A 225 19.46 9.66 4.54
CA ALA A 225 19.82 9.67 3.12
C ALA A 225 19.34 10.95 2.39
N GLY A 226 18.58 11.82 3.06
CA GLY A 226 18.09 13.09 2.53
C GLY A 226 16.76 12.98 1.78
N LEU A 227 15.99 11.92 2.02
CA LEU A 227 14.66 11.73 1.46
C LEU A 227 13.58 11.93 2.53
N PHE A 228 12.42 12.42 2.13
CA PHE A 228 11.25 12.46 3.00
C PHE A 228 10.64 11.06 3.12
N TYR A 229 10.35 10.60 4.34
CA TYR A 229 9.69 9.32 4.58
C TYR A 229 8.26 9.49 5.08
N THR A 230 7.32 8.75 4.49
CA THR A 230 5.95 8.64 4.99
C THR A 230 5.40 7.22 4.80
N THR A 231 4.48 6.84 5.67
CA THR A 231 3.66 5.62 5.57
C THR A 231 2.28 5.90 6.13
N ILE A 232 1.33 5.02 5.89
CA ILE A 232 0.00 5.08 6.50
C ILE A 232 0.15 4.82 8.00
N GLY A 233 -0.50 5.63 8.83
CA GLY A 233 -0.39 5.58 10.28
C GLY A 233 0.76 6.38 10.86
N ARG A 234 1.60 7.03 10.03
CA ARG A 234 2.67 7.91 10.54
C ARG A 234 2.10 9.30 10.78
N GLY A 235 1.84 9.62 12.04
CA GLY A 235 1.66 11.00 12.48
C GLY A 235 2.92 11.80 12.13
N THR A 236 2.79 12.75 11.22
CA THR A 236 3.89 13.70 10.96
C THR A 236 3.73 14.86 11.94
N PHE A 237 4.73 15.08 12.78
CA PHE A 237 4.89 16.39 13.41
C PHE A 237 5.39 17.34 12.33
N ASN A 238 4.47 18.08 11.71
CA ASN A 238 4.71 19.33 10.99
C ASN A 238 3.36 20.00 10.68
N THR A 239 2.82 20.71 11.67
CA THR A 239 2.13 21.98 11.42
C THR A 239 3.17 23.05 11.14
#